data_AF-A0A3M6G1Y5-F1
#
_entry.id   AF-A0A3M6G1Y5-F1
#
_cell.length_a   1.000
_cell.length_b   1.000
_cell.length_c   1.000
_cell.angle_alpha   90.00
_cell.angle_beta   90.00
_cell.angle_gamma   90.00
#
_symmetry.space_group_name_H-M   'P 1'
#
loop_
_entity.id
_entity.type
_entity.pdbx_description
1 polymer ?
#
loop_
_entity_poly.entity_id
_entity_poly.type
_entity_poly.pdbx_seq_one_letter_code
_entity_poly.pdbx_strand_id
1 'polypeptide(L)'
;MLILISRIQYQSELTAPILIILKTITQMKAKDIIEKVDFKTYVSSNLCDPITRKLIKKPKISDISSLLPPEVSIYDDQNKNTLKFIIEFRASNLAAQGRQLNGADLCAASLEASKDEALRSWVTLEIENYLVIFIINSESFEIDGCMSLR
;
A
#
# COMPACT_ATOMS: atom_id res chain seq x y z
N MET A 1 -24.04 -30.24 -34.96
CA MET A 1 -23.34 -30.79 -33.79
C MET A 1 -21.88 -30.99 -34.19
N LEU A 2 -20.92 -30.54 -33.37
CA LEU A 2 -19.43 -30.53 -33.51
C LEU A 2 -18.88 -29.51 -34.55
N ILE A 3 -18.24 -28.39 -34.17
CA ILE A 3 -16.94 -28.13 -33.47
C ILE A 3 -15.74 -28.69 -34.27
N LEU A 4 -14.58 -28.06 -34.47
CA LEU A 4 -13.99 -26.70 -34.48
C LEU A 4 -12.47 -26.97 -34.69
N ILE A 5 -11.73 -25.95 -35.13
CA ILE A 5 -10.28 -25.71 -34.92
C ILE A 5 -9.31 -26.27 -35.98
N SER A 6 -9.00 -25.38 -36.92
CA SER A 6 -7.70 -25.26 -37.58
C SER A 6 -6.82 -24.32 -36.74
N ARG A 7 -5.63 -24.76 -36.29
CA ARG A 7 -4.53 -23.85 -35.91
C ARG A 7 -3.18 -24.44 -36.32
N ILE A 8 -2.67 -23.87 -37.40
CA ILE A 8 -1.30 -23.88 -37.93
C ILE A 8 -0.47 -22.98 -36.99
N GLN A 9 0.51 -23.52 -36.24
CA GLN A 9 1.93 -23.69 -36.58
C GLN A 9 2.74 -22.38 -36.55
N TYR A 10 3.58 -22.22 -35.52
CA TYR A 10 4.88 -21.56 -35.66
C TYR A 10 5.84 -22.11 -34.61
N GLN A 11 6.93 -22.71 -35.08
CA GLN A 11 8.07 -23.15 -34.28
C GLN A 11 9.06 -21.98 -34.13
N SER A 12 9.62 -21.80 -32.94
CA SER A 12 10.96 -21.22 -32.76
C SER A 12 11.51 -21.53 -31.37
N GLU A 13 12.54 -22.38 -31.36
CA GLU A 13 13.75 -22.29 -30.53
C GLU A 13 13.61 -22.29 -28.99
N LEU A 14 13.70 -23.52 -28.47
CA LEU A 14 14.15 -23.86 -27.12
C LEU A 14 15.66 -23.55 -26.96
N THR A 15 16.03 -22.35 -26.50
CA THR A 15 17.35 -22.11 -25.87
C THR A 15 17.32 -20.93 -24.91
N ALA A 16 16.80 -21.16 -23.70
CA ALA A 16 17.29 -20.63 -22.43
C ALA A 16 16.32 -21.17 -21.36
N PRO A 17 16.79 -21.75 -20.25
CA PRO A 17 15.90 -21.89 -19.12
C PRO A 17 15.49 -20.47 -18.76
N ILE A 18 14.21 -20.17 -18.93
CA ILE A 18 13.57 -19.02 -18.31
C ILE A 18 13.81 -19.22 -16.82
N LEU A 19 14.92 -18.67 -16.34
CA LEU A 19 15.19 -18.41 -14.96
C LEU A 19 14.22 -17.28 -14.62
N ILE A 20 12.94 -17.65 -14.45
CA ILE A 20 12.06 -16.93 -13.54
C ILE A 20 12.77 -17.07 -12.20
N ILE A 21 13.67 -16.12 -11.93
CA ILE A 21 13.94 -15.70 -10.58
C ILE A 21 12.57 -15.18 -10.13
N LEU A 22 11.75 -16.09 -9.58
CA LEU A 22 10.78 -15.74 -8.56
C LEU A 22 11.63 -15.10 -7.48
N LYS A 23 11.90 -13.80 -7.64
CA LYS A 23 12.41 -12.95 -6.59
C LYS A 23 11.33 -13.13 -5.55
N THR A 24 11.60 -13.96 -4.54
CA THR A 24 10.69 -14.20 -3.45
C THR A 24 10.26 -12.82 -3.02
N ILE A 25 9.00 -12.46 -3.27
CA ILE A 25 8.46 -11.18 -2.81
C ILE A 25 8.47 -11.38 -1.30
N THR A 26 9.55 -10.94 -0.66
CA THR A 26 9.64 -10.88 0.79
C THR A 26 8.64 -9.81 1.17
N GLN A 27 7.39 -10.23 1.39
CA GLN A 27 6.37 -9.38 1.95
C GLN A 27 6.91 -8.80 3.25
N MET A 28 6.70 -7.51 3.44
CA MET A 28 7.01 -6.88 4.72
C MET A 28 6.32 -7.68 5.83
N LYS A 29 7.03 -7.97 6.92
CA LYS A 29 6.45 -8.70 8.06
C LYS A 29 5.87 -7.71 9.06
N ALA A 30 4.82 -8.12 9.78
CA ALA A 30 4.25 -7.33 10.87
C ALA A 30 5.30 -6.87 11.89
N LYS A 31 6.25 -7.77 12.24
CA LYS A 31 7.37 -7.46 13.12
C LYS A 31 8.26 -6.33 12.57
N ASP A 32 8.56 -6.36 11.26
CA ASP A 32 9.40 -5.33 10.64
C ASP A 32 8.71 -3.96 10.67
N ILE A 33 7.38 -3.91 10.47
CA ILE A 33 6.60 -2.67 10.60
C ILE A 33 6.73 -2.09 12.02
N ILE A 34 6.56 -2.94 13.03
CA ILE A 34 6.60 -2.54 14.44
C ILE A 34 7.99 -2.02 14.84
N GLU A 35 9.06 -2.67 14.35
CA GLU A 35 10.43 -2.39 14.80
C GLU A 35 11.13 -1.31 14.00
N LYS A 36 10.78 -1.13 12.72
CA LYS A 36 11.58 -0.33 11.78
C LYS A 36 10.87 0.93 11.27
N VAL A 37 9.55 0.97 11.31
CA VAL A 37 8.81 2.13 10.79
C VAL A 37 8.76 3.23 11.85
N ASP A 38 9.29 4.40 11.52
CA ASP A 38 9.25 5.57 12.41
C ASP A 38 7.92 6.31 12.32
N PHE A 39 6.87 5.69 12.87
CA PHE A 39 5.56 6.29 12.97
C PHE A 39 5.55 7.59 13.80
N LYS A 40 6.42 7.70 14.81
CA LYS A 40 6.45 8.84 15.73
C LYS A 40 6.88 10.12 15.01
N THR A 41 7.97 10.04 14.24
CA THR A 41 8.43 11.17 13.43
C THR A 41 7.41 11.53 12.36
N TYR A 42 6.81 10.54 11.72
CA TYR A 42 5.79 10.78 10.68
C TYR A 42 4.53 11.46 11.23
N VAL A 43 4.00 11.01 12.37
CA VAL A 43 2.82 11.63 13.04
C VAL A 43 3.10 13.08 13.45
N SER A 44 4.36 13.37 13.79
CA SER A 44 4.81 14.71 14.15
C SER A 44 4.99 15.61 12.92
N SER A 45 5.11 15.03 11.73
CA SER A 45 5.26 15.74 10.46
C SER A 45 3.95 16.41 9.98
N ASN A 46 4.06 17.19 8.90
CA ASN A 46 2.92 17.81 8.20
C ASN A 46 2.60 17.13 6.86
N LEU A 47 2.97 15.85 6.70
CA LEU A 47 2.85 15.12 5.42
C LEU A 47 1.45 14.52 5.18
N CYS A 48 0.57 14.49 6.18
CA CYS A 48 -0.80 13.98 6.04
C CYS A 48 -1.83 15.10 5.89
N ASP A 49 -2.99 14.75 5.33
CA ASP A 49 -4.12 15.66 5.27
C ASP A 49 -4.59 16.09 6.68
N PRO A 50 -5.23 17.26 6.84
CA PRO A 50 -5.60 17.78 8.15
C PRO A 50 -6.55 16.90 8.97
N ILE A 51 -7.43 16.12 8.35
CA ILE A 51 -8.38 15.23 9.04
C ILE A 51 -7.62 14.02 9.56
N THR A 52 -6.89 13.32 8.70
CA THR A 52 -6.08 12.17 9.10
C THR A 52 -5.03 12.56 10.15
N ARG A 53 -4.40 13.72 9.99
CA ARG A 53 -3.44 14.27 10.96
C ARG A 53 -4.06 14.46 12.35
N LYS A 54 -5.31 14.94 12.43
CA LYS A 54 -6.00 15.10 13.72
C LYS A 54 -6.29 13.75 14.37
N LEU A 55 -6.62 12.72 13.59
CA LEU A 55 -6.83 11.36 14.09
C LEU A 55 -5.52 10.80 14.67
N ILE A 56 -4.42 10.92 13.92
CA ILE A 56 -3.17 10.31 14.32
C ILE A 56 -2.44 11.07 15.45
N LYS A 57 -2.72 12.37 15.67
CA LYS A 57 -2.12 13.15 16.77
C LYS A 57 -2.79 12.95 18.13
N LYS A 58 -3.95 12.27 18.21
CA LYS A 58 -4.91 12.59 19.25
C LYS A 58 -4.58 12.15 20.69
N PRO A 59 -4.30 10.87 21.09
CA PRO A 59 -3.36 10.69 22.22
C PRO A 59 -2.74 9.27 22.46
N LYS A 60 -2.87 8.25 21.60
CA LYS A 60 -2.37 6.88 21.89
C LYS A 60 -1.41 6.28 20.87
N ILE A 61 -1.00 7.08 19.88
CA ILE A 61 -0.27 6.62 18.69
C ILE A 61 1.25 6.68 18.88
N SER A 62 1.73 7.24 19.99
CA SER A 62 3.14 7.08 20.39
C SER A 62 3.57 5.61 20.47
N ASP A 63 2.61 4.69 20.66
CA ASP A 63 2.76 3.24 20.52
C ASP A 63 1.88 2.70 19.38
N ILE A 64 2.00 3.21 18.14
CA ILE A 64 1.36 2.56 16.97
C ILE A 64 1.69 1.06 16.92
N SER A 65 2.90 0.68 17.34
CA SER A 65 3.32 -0.71 17.55
C SER A 65 2.34 -1.55 18.39
N SER A 66 1.67 -0.94 19.37
CA SER A 66 0.67 -1.61 20.22
C SER A 66 -0.72 -1.72 19.60
N LEU A 67 -0.99 -0.90 18.57
CA LEU A 67 -2.25 -0.88 17.83
C LEU A 67 -2.22 -1.81 16.60
N LEU A 68 -1.02 -2.20 16.16
CA LEU A 68 -0.86 -3.16 15.09
C LEU A 68 -1.17 -4.56 15.62
N PRO A 69 -2.17 -5.27 15.07
CA PRO A 69 -2.38 -6.66 15.43
C PRO A 69 -1.11 -7.48 15.12
N PRO A 70 -0.79 -8.52 15.91
CA PRO A 70 0.37 -9.38 15.64
C PRO A 70 0.29 -10.04 14.25
N GLU A 71 -0.94 -10.17 13.74
CA GLU A 71 -1.27 -10.51 12.36
C GLU A 71 -1.76 -9.24 11.66
N VAL A 72 -0.85 -8.35 11.28
CA VAL A 72 -1.20 -7.26 10.36
C VAL A 72 -1.63 -7.94 9.06
N SER A 73 -2.86 -7.70 8.59
CA SER A 73 -3.24 -8.10 7.24
C SER A 73 -2.55 -7.15 6.25
N ILE A 74 -1.25 -7.36 6.08
CA ILE A 74 -0.45 -6.71 5.06
C ILE A 74 -0.95 -7.33 3.77
N TYR A 75 -1.64 -6.56 2.94
CA TYR A 75 -1.91 -7.10 1.61
C TYR A 75 -0.60 -7.11 0.84
N ASP A 76 -0.53 -7.98 -0.16
CA ASP A 76 0.64 -8.16 -1.00
C ASP A 76 1.28 -6.83 -1.38
N ASP A 77 2.58 -6.74 -1.12
CA ASP A 77 3.45 -5.65 -1.54
C ASP A 77 3.21 -5.30 -3.01
N GLN A 78 2.78 -4.07 -3.28
CA GLN A 78 2.44 -3.58 -4.62
C GLN A 78 3.52 -2.63 -5.14
N ASN A 79 3.75 -2.61 -6.45
CA ASN A 79 4.54 -1.51 -7.02
C ASN A 79 3.78 -0.18 -6.89
N LYS A 80 4.51 0.94 -6.84
CA LYS A 80 3.94 2.28 -6.59
C LYS A 80 2.86 2.68 -7.58
N ASN A 81 2.98 2.31 -8.85
CA ASN A 81 2.03 2.68 -9.91
C ASN A 81 0.71 1.93 -9.76
N THR A 82 0.77 0.63 -9.48
CA THR A 82 -0.41 -0.19 -9.17
C THR A 82 -1.09 0.31 -7.91
N LEU A 83 -0.33 0.61 -6.86
CA LEU A 83 -0.89 1.10 -5.61
C LEU A 83 -1.56 2.48 -5.76
N LYS A 84 -0.92 3.39 -6.49
CA LYS A 84 -1.50 4.69 -6.86
C LYS A 84 -2.84 4.49 -7.56
N PHE A 85 -2.89 3.65 -8.60
CA PHE A 85 -4.13 3.37 -9.33
C PHE A 85 -5.23 2.83 -8.41
N ILE A 86 -4.89 1.90 -7.51
CA ILE A 86 -5.85 1.36 -6.53
C ILE A 86 -6.40 2.47 -5.64
N ILE A 87 -5.53 3.35 -5.12
CA ILE A 87 -5.93 4.47 -4.26
C ILE A 87 -6.89 5.40 -5.00
N GLU A 88 -6.52 5.84 -6.20
CA GLU A 88 -7.34 6.75 -7.02
C GLU A 88 -8.70 6.12 -7.36
N PHE A 89 -8.71 4.85 -7.76
CA PHE A 89 -9.93 4.11 -8.06
C PHE A 89 -10.84 3.96 -6.83
N ARG A 90 -10.27 3.63 -5.67
CA ARG A 90 -11.04 3.51 -4.41
C ARG A 90 -11.57 4.86 -3.95
N ALA A 91 -10.77 5.92 -4.04
CA ALA A 91 -11.20 7.27 -3.70
C ALA A 91 -12.38 7.72 -4.58
N SER A 92 -12.29 7.47 -5.90
CA SER A 92 -13.37 7.78 -6.85
C SER A 92 -14.67 7.00 -6.54
N ASN A 93 -14.56 5.70 -6.26
CA ASN A 93 -15.72 4.88 -5.91
C ASN A 93 -16.37 5.31 -4.59
N LEU A 94 -15.57 5.68 -3.59
CA LEU A 94 -16.08 6.19 -2.32
C LEU A 94 -16.78 7.54 -2.53
N ALA A 95 -16.20 8.43 -3.34
CA ALA A 95 -16.81 9.72 -3.68
C ALA A 95 -18.17 9.53 -4.37
N ALA A 96 -18.29 8.55 -5.28
CA ALA A 96 -19.56 8.20 -5.92
C ALA A 96 -20.63 7.72 -4.92
N GLN A 97 -20.23 7.25 -3.74
CA GLN A 97 -21.10 6.84 -2.64
C GLN A 97 -21.31 7.95 -1.58
N GLY A 98 -20.82 9.17 -1.83
CA GLY A 98 -20.88 10.28 -0.86
C GLY A 98 -19.93 10.12 0.33
N ARG A 99 -18.91 9.24 0.21
CA ARG A 99 -17.87 9.02 1.21
C ARG A 99 -16.55 9.62 0.77
N GLN A 100 -15.67 9.93 1.72
CA GLN A 100 -14.37 10.52 1.43
C GLN A 100 -13.25 9.67 2.01
N LEU A 101 -12.28 9.30 1.16
CA LEU A 101 -10.98 8.80 1.58
C LEU A 101 -10.04 9.98 1.74
N ASN A 102 -9.84 10.43 2.97
CA ASN A 102 -9.01 11.60 3.25
C ASN A 102 -7.54 11.28 2.94
N GLY A 103 -6.82 12.24 2.33
CA GLY A 103 -5.39 12.12 2.03
C GLY A 103 -5.04 11.24 0.83
N ALA A 104 -6.04 10.72 0.10
CA ALA A 104 -5.82 9.88 -1.07
C ALA A 104 -5.04 10.58 -2.19
N ASP A 105 -5.33 11.86 -2.42
CA ASP A 105 -4.66 12.73 -3.39
C ASP A 105 -3.19 12.96 -3.02
N LEU A 106 -2.91 13.27 -1.74
CA LEU A 106 -1.56 13.45 -1.23
C LEU A 106 -0.76 12.15 -1.33
N CYS A 107 -1.38 11.02 -0.99
CA CYS A 107 -0.74 9.71 -1.07
C CYS A 107 -0.43 9.32 -2.52
N ALA A 108 -1.37 9.52 -3.45
CA ALA A 108 -1.17 9.28 -4.88
C ALA A 108 -0.05 10.17 -5.46
N ALA A 109 0.00 11.45 -5.07
CA ALA A 109 1.05 12.37 -5.49
C ALA A 109 2.42 11.97 -4.94
N SER A 110 2.50 11.49 -3.70
CA SER A 110 3.74 10.99 -3.09
C SER A 110 4.28 9.76 -3.83
N LEU A 111 3.40 8.80 -4.15
CA LEU A 111 3.75 7.61 -4.91
C LEU A 111 4.24 7.95 -6.32
N GLU A 112 3.59 8.89 -7.00
CA GLU A 112 4.00 9.37 -8.33
C GLU A 112 5.37 10.06 -8.30
N ALA A 113 5.63 10.86 -7.26
CA ALA A 113 6.88 11.60 -7.11
C ALA A 113 8.07 10.72 -6.74
N SER A 114 7.82 9.53 -6.16
CA SER A 114 8.88 8.64 -5.72
C SER A 114 9.63 8.02 -6.90
N LYS A 115 10.96 8.15 -6.89
CA LYS A 115 11.86 7.48 -7.86
C LYS A 115 12.26 6.08 -7.43
N ASP A 116 11.88 5.68 -6.22
CA ASP A 116 12.19 4.36 -5.68
C ASP A 116 11.27 3.30 -6.34
N GLU A 117 11.85 2.15 -6.70
CA GLU A 117 11.20 1.01 -7.34
C GLU A 117 10.85 -0.10 -6.35
N ALA A 118 11.20 0.05 -5.06
CA ALA A 118 10.81 -0.86 -3.99
C ALA A 118 9.29 -1.08 -3.97
N LEU A 119 8.84 -2.22 -3.47
CA LEU A 119 7.40 -2.41 -3.31
C LEU A 119 6.88 -1.62 -2.10
N ARG A 120 5.57 -1.42 -2.06
CA ARG A 120 4.88 -0.73 -0.98
C ARG A 120 3.87 -1.65 -0.35
N SER A 121 3.91 -1.72 0.96
CA SER A 121 2.89 -2.35 1.79
C SER A 121 1.89 -1.28 2.23
N TRP A 122 0.62 -1.65 2.37
CA TRP A 122 -0.29 -0.84 3.18
C TRP A 122 -0.47 -1.46 4.57
N VAL A 123 -0.75 -0.61 5.55
CA VAL A 123 -0.96 -1.01 6.94
C VAL A 123 -2.18 -0.28 7.47
N THR A 124 -3.12 -1.02 8.02
CA THR A 124 -4.39 -0.47 8.50
C THR A 124 -4.45 -0.44 10.02
N LEU A 125 -5.08 0.59 10.58
CA LEU A 125 -5.37 0.78 11.99
C LEU A 125 -6.79 1.32 12.17
N GLU A 126 -7.48 0.90 13.22
CA GLU A 126 -8.75 1.51 13.61
C GLU A 126 -8.55 2.56 14.71
N ILE A 127 -8.96 3.80 14.46
CA ILE A 127 -8.82 4.94 15.39
C ILE A 127 -10.13 5.74 15.42
N GLU A 128 -10.80 5.84 16.57
CA GLU A 128 -12.04 6.62 16.73
C GLU A 128 -13.12 6.31 15.65
N ASN A 129 -13.26 5.03 15.27
CA ASN A 129 -14.13 4.54 14.17
C ASN A 129 -13.71 4.98 12.76
N TYR A 130 -12.44 5.36 12.58
CA TYR A 130 -11.82 5.54 11.28
C TYR A 130 -10.89 4.38 10.99
N LEU A 131 -10.92 3.89 9.76
CA LEU A 131 -9.85 3.10 9.19
C LEU A 131 -8.75 4.05 8.72
N VAL A 132 -7.63 4.06 9.43
CA VAL A 132 -6.40 4.78 9.05
C VAL A 132 -5.49 3.82 8.30
N ILE A 133 -4.95 4.28 7.17
CA ILE A 133 -4.17 3.46 6.25
C ILE A 133 -2.83 4.15 6.01
N PHE A 134 -1.73 3.46 6.30
CA PHE A 134 -0.37 3.89 5.99
C PHE A 134 0.12 3.16 4.74
N ILE A 135 0.86 3.86 3.88
CA ILE A 135 1.60 3.28 2.77
C ILE A 135 3.08 3.34 3.12
N ILE A 136 3.75 2.21 3.10
CA ILE A 136 5.10 2.04 3.62
C ILE A 136 5.97 1.38 2.55
N ASN A 137 7.15 1.93 2.32
CA ASN A 137 8.15 1.33 1.46
C ASN A 137 8.70 0.03 2.09
N SER A 138 8.62 -1.08 1.34
CA SER A 138 9.00 -2.43 1.76
C SER A 138 10.49 -2.60 2.09
N GLU A 139 11.34 -1.73 1.55
CA GLU A 139 12.79 -1.82 1.72
C GLU A 139 13.30 -0.76 2.72
N SER A 140 12.87 0.50 2.59
CA SER A 140 13.35 1.59 3.44
C SER A 140 12.56 1.77 4.74
N PHE A 141 11.37 1.17 4.86
CA PHE A 141 10.42 1.37 5.97
C PHE A 141 9.93 2.82 6.14
N GLU A 142 10.17 3.68 5.14
CA GLU A 142 9.64 5.04 5.11
C GLU A 142 8.14 5.02 4.79
N ILE A 143 7.39 5.94 5.40
CA ILE A 143 5.96 6.11 5.15
C ILE A 143 5.79 7.07 3.97
N ASP A 144 5.41 6.52 2.81
CA ASP A 144 5.12 7.26 1.59
C ASP A 144 3.81 8.07 1.71
N GLY A 145 2.85 7.61 2.52
CA GLY A 145 1.58 8.31 2.68
C GLY A 145 0.67 7.76 3.76
N CYS A 146 -0.36 8.53 4.10
CA CYS A 146 -1.35 8.17 5.09
C CYS A 146 -2.72 8.70 4.71
N MET A 147 -3.74 7.87 4.90
CA MET A 147 -5.13 8.14 4.54
C MET A 147 -6.07 7.75 5.68
N SER A 148 -7.29 8.26 5.66
CA SER A 148 -8.35 7.82 6.58
C SER A 148 -9.72 7.73 5.94
N LEU A 149 -10.50 6.73 6.35
CA LEU A 149 -11.87 6.50 5.93
C LEU A 149 -12.76 6.31 7.16
N ARG A 150 -13.92 6.98 7.18
CA ARG A 150 -14.97 6.76 8.17
C ARG A 150 -15.96 5.70 7.71
#